data_AF-A0A146FVW3-F1
#
_entry.id   AF-A0A146FVW3-F1
#
_cell.length_a   1.000
_cell.length_b   1.000
_cell.length_c   1.000
_cell.angle_alpha   90.00
_cell.angle_beta   90.00
_cell.angle_gamma   90.00
#
_symmetry.space_group_name_H-M   'P 1'
#
loop_
_entity.id
_entity.type
_entity.pdbx_description
1 polymer ?
#
loop_
_entity_poly.entity_id
_entity_poly.type
_entity_poly.pdbx_seq_one_letter_code
_entity_poly.pdbx_strand_id
1 'polypeptide(L)'
;MDISQLSTQLTEAPTHFPNCCLSISSTLIAHLAWLLPKSPAFTLSIGCGSGLLEALILHNHPSVHITGIEVSTSVNRYLAEEDFDVVSGTWDLYARAPQAAAWMLVYPREPKLVSKYIELYGDGPESSVQMILWLGPRADWADYEPCFRNSSFSDVCIPENVGMMEFEMLAVMRRRQGREIVEFLAASRWVRRQDLRKMQEVR
;
A
#
# COMPACT_ATOMS: atom_id res chain seq x y z
N MET A 1 18.18 15.81 12.97
CA MET A 1 19.22 15.01 12.32
C MET A 1 18.92 15.02 10.84
N ASP A 2 19.93 15.21 10.00
CA ASP A 2 19.77 15.19 8.55
C ASP A 2 19.53 13.75 8.05
N ILE A 3 18.72 13.60 7.01
CA ILE A 3 18.35 12.29 6.45
C ILE A 3 19.58 11.55 5.90
N SER A 4 20.54 12.28 5.33
CA SER A 4 21.79 11.72 4.80
C SER A 4 22.60 11.05 5.92
N GLN A 5 22.68 11.68 7.09
CA GLN A 5 23.37 11.13 8.25
C GLN A 5 22.67 9.87 8.78
N LEU A 6 21.34 9.91 8.88
CA LEU A 6 20.55 8.76 9.32
C LEU A 6 20.68 7.58 8.32
N SER A 7 20.71 7.86 7.02
CA SER A 7 20.92 6.86 5.98
C SER A 7 22.24 6.10 6.16
N THR A 8 23.33 6.82 6.48
CA THR A 8 24.64 6.18 6.72
C THR A 8 24.72 5.33 7.99
N GLN A 9 23.74 5.46 8.90
CA GLN A 9 23.67 4.68 10.14
C GLN A 9 22.84 3.40 9.98
N LEU A 10 22.18 3.20 8.84
CA LEU A 10 21.38 2.00 8.60
C LEU A 10 22.28 0.76 8.53
N THR A 11 21.90 -0.26 9.29
CA THR A 11 22.49 -1.60 9.25
C THR A 11 21.52 -2.60 8.65
N GLU A 12 21.99 -3.78 8.27
CA GLU A 12 21.11 -4.89 7.82
C GLU A 12 20.19 -5.39 8.94
N ALA A 13 20.64 -5.28 10.20
CA ALA A 13 19.82 -5.56 11.37
C ALA A 13 18.84 -4.39 11.62
N PRO A 14 17.58 -4.69 11.98
CA PRO A 14 16.60 -3.67 12.37
C PRO A 14 17.04 -2.94 13.64
N THR A 15 16.92 -1.61 13.61
CA THR A 15 17.24 -0.74 14.75
C THR A 15 16.12 0.25 14.99
N HIS A 16 15.87 0.57 16.25
CA HIS A 16 14.84 1.54 16.62
C HIS A 16 15.39 2.97 16.48
N PHE A 17 14.72 3.79 15.67
CA PHE A 17 15.02 5.21 15.53
C PHE A 17 14.02 6.04 16.32
N PRO A 18 14.46 7.12 17.00
CA PRO A 18 13.53 8.04 17.65
C PRO A 18 12.48 8.57 16.65
N ASN A 19 11.22 8.64 17.08
CA ASN A 19 10.09 9.15 16.31
C ASN A 19 9.64 8.25 15.13
N CYS A 20 10.07 7.00 15.05
CA CYS A 20 9.49 5.99 14.16
C CYS A 20 9.00 4.80 14.99
N CYS A 21 7.77 4.35 14.75
CA CYS A 21 7.22 3.17 15.44
C CYS A 21 7.86 1.86 14.96
N LEU A 22 8.30 1.84 13.70
CA LEU A 22 8.91 0.69 13.06
C LEU A 22 10.42 0.69 13.31
N SER A 23 10.99 -0.47 13.59
CA SER A 23 12.44 -0.63 13.53
C SER A 23 12.92 -0.64 12.07
N ILE A 24 13.98 0.10 11.77
CA ILE A 24 14.43 0.32 10.39
C ILE A 24 15.79 -0.38 10.18
N SER A 25 15.93 -1.04 9.04
CA SER A 25 17.18 -1.60 8.52
C SER A 25 17.39 -1.20 7.06
N SER A 26 18.63 -1.26 6.58
CA SER A 26 18.93 -1.11 5.15
C SER A 26 18.23 -2.18 4.31
N THR A 27 18.12 -3.41 4.83
CA THR A 27 17.40 -4.53 4.19
C THR A 27 15.92 -4.20 3.98
N LEU A 28 15.26 -3.66 5.00
CA LEU A 28 13.86 -3.25 4.91
C LEU A 28 13.68 -2.12 3.89
N ILE A 29 14.52 -1.09 3.94
CA ILE A 29 14.47 0.04 2.99
C ILE A 29 14.60 -0.45 1.56
N ALA A 30 15.59 -1.31 1.27
CA ALA A 30 15.78 -1.89 -0.05
C ALA A 30 14.60 -2.79 -0.48
N HIS A 31 14.05 -3.58 0.45
CA HIS A 31 12.92 -4.46 0.17
C HIS A 31 11.65 -3.67 -0.16
N LEU A 32 11.32 -2.65 0.64
CA LEU A 32 10.19 -1.77 0.38
C LEU A 32 10.38 -1.04 -0.94
N ALA A 33 11.55 -0.46 -1.19
CA ALA A 33 11.82 0.20 -2.45
C ALA A 33 11.66 -0.74 -3.65
N TRP A 34 12.03 -2.02 -3.54
CA TRP A 34 11.82 -3.01 -4.59
C TRP A 34 10.33 -3.31 -4.85
N LEU A 35 9.52 -3.38 -3.80
CA LEU A 35 8.07 -3.61 -3.90
C LEU A 35 7.30 -2.40 -4.44
N LEU A 36 7.67 -1.20 -3.98
CA LEU A 36 6.89 0.01 -4.22
C LEU A 36 6.91 0.42 -5.70
N PRO A 37 5.78 0.96 -6.21
CA PRO A 37 5.69 1.52 -7.55
C PRO A 37 6.82 2.51 -7.84
N LYS A 38 7.32 2.47 -9.08
CA LYS A 38 8.31 3.42 -9.60
C LYS A 38 7.61 4.56 -10.34
N SER A 39 8.28 5.71 -10.40
CA SER A 39 7.86 6.85 -11.20
C SER A 39 7.50 6.43 -12.64
N PRO A 40 6.37 6.90 -13.21
CA PRO A 40 5.53 8.00 -12.74
C PRO A 40 4.44 7.61 -11.72
N ALA A 41 4.32 6.33 -11.36
CA ALA A 41 3.38 5.90 -10.32
C ALA A 41 3.92 6.26 -8.92
N PHE A 42 3.03 6.34 -7.94
CA PHE A 42 3.38 6.75 -6.58
C PHE A 42 2.63 5.94 -5.52
N THR A 43 3.16 6.02 -4.30
CA THR A 43 2.61 5.39 -3.09
C THR A 43 2.08 6.47 -2.16
N LEU A 44 0.98 6.19 -1.46
CA LEU A 44 0.57 6.98 -0.30
C LEU A 44 0.94 6.25 0.99
N SER A 45 1.71 6.90 1.86
CA SER A 45 1.95 6.42 3.21
C SER A 45 0.92 7.02 4.16
N ILE A 46 -0.06 6.23 4.60
CA ILE A 46 -1.20 6.69 5.39
C ILE A 46 -0.85 6.57 6.88
N GLY A 47 -0.86 7.71 7.57
CA GLY A 47 -0.39 7.81 8.96
C GLY A 47 1.13 7.78 9.05
N CYS A 48 1.83 8.56 8.22
CA CYS A 48 3.28 8.51 8.10
C CYS A 48 4.03 9.01 9.34
N GLY A 49 3.35 9.61 10.32
CA GLY A 49 3.95 10.08 11.56
C GLY A 49 5.05 11.10 11.29
N SER A 50 6.29 10.81 11.73
CA SER A 50 7.41 11.73 11.51
C SER A 50 7.90 11.80 10.07
N GLY A 51 7.49 10.86 9.21
CA GLY A 51 7.96 10.74 7.83
C GLY A 51 9.36 10.10 7.68
N LEU A 52 9.92 9.54 8.76
CA LEU A 52 11.30 9.03 8.74
C LEU A 52 11.49 7.85 7.78
N LEU A 53 10.58 6.88 7.79
CA LEU A 53 10.69 5.69 6.93
C LEU A 53 10.63 6.10 5.46
N GLU A 54 9.68 6.95 5.12
CA GLU A 54 9.43 7.45 3.77
C GLU A 54 10.63 8.25 3.27
N ALA A 55 11.12 9.18 4.08
CA ALA A 55 12.29 10.00 3.73
C ALA A 55 13.55 9.14 3.50
N LEU A 56 13.75 8.08 4.29
CA LEU A 56 14.87 7.14 4.08
C LEU A 56 14.72 6.35 2.77
N ILE A 57 13.49 5.93 2.41
CA ILE A 57 13.23 5.26 1.12
C ILE A 57 13.49 6.21 -0.04
N LEU A 58 12.93 7.43 0.00
CA LEU A 58 13.09 8.44 -1.07
C LEU A 58 14.56 8.83 -1.26
N HIS A 59 15.30 9.02 -0.17
CA HIS A 59 16.72 9.36 -0.21
C HIS A 59 17.58 8.26 -0.85
N ASN A 60 17.34 6.99 -0.51
CA ASN A 60 18.14 5.87 -1.02
C ASN A 60 17.67 5.36 -2.39
N HIS A 61 16.42 5.62 -2.77
CA HIS A 61 15.79 5.09 -3.96
C HIS A 61 14.96 6.15 -4.71
N PRO A 62 15.62 7.11 -5.40
CA PRO A 62 14.97 8.26 -6.03
C PRO A 62 13.99 7.91 -7.16
N SER A 63 13.98 6.66 -7.62
CA SER A 63 12.97 6.13 -8.57
C SER A 63 11.58 5.91 -7.95
N VAL A 64 11.48 5.91 -6.61
CA VAL A 64 10.25 5.69 -5.85
C VAL A 64 9.67 7.05 -5.48
N HIS A 65 8.36 7.22 -5.60
CA HIS A 65 7.65 8.41 -5.12
C HIS A 65 6.66 8.01 -4.03
N ILE A 66 6.70 8.72 -2.90
CA ILE A 66 5.85 8.50 -1.73
C ILE A 66 5.32 9.86 -1.30
N THR A 67 4.01 9.96 -1.10
CA THR A 67 3.40 11.08 -0.40
C THR A 67 2.93 10.61 0.97
N GLY A 68 3.43 11.24 2.03
CA GLY A 68 3.02 10.96 3.40
C GLY A 68 1.72 11.70 3.75
N ILE A 69 0.79 11.00 4.41
CA ILE A 69 -0.49 11.55 4.87
C ILE A 69 -0.53 11.49 6.40
N GLU A 70 -0.78 12.63 7.04
CA GLU A 70 -0.88 12.72 8.50
C GLU A 70 -1.94 13.73 8.94
N VAL A 71 -2.40 13.65 10.19
CA VAL A 71 -3.42 14.56 10.73
C VAL A 71 -2.85 15.95 11.04
N SER A 72 -1.55 16.04 11.33
CA SER A 72 -0.91 17.28 11.75
C SER A 72 0.46 17.48 11.12
N THR A 73 0.66 18.66 10.54
CA THR A 73 1.96 19.12 10.01
C THR A 73 3.06 19.13 11.07
N SER A 74 2.71 19.29 12.36
CA SER A 74 3.68 19.35 13.46
C SER A 74 4.36 18.01 13.77
N VAL A 75 3.81 16.90 13.27
CA VAL A 75 4.35 15.55 13.50
C VAL A 75 5.47 15.24 12.50
N ASN A 76 5.29 15.62 11.23
CA ASN A 76 6.30 15.42 10.20
C ASN A 76 7.59 16.20 10.52
N ARG A 77 8.73 15.54 10.31
CA ARG A 77 10.06 16.10 10.55
C ARG A 77 11.03 15.88 9.40
N TYR A 78 10.72 14.93 8.51
CA TYR A 78 11.69 14.41 7.55
C TYR A 78 11.22 14.52 6.10
N LEU A 79 9.91 14.48 5.83
CA LEU A 79 9.40 14.67 4.47
C LEU A 79 9.39 16.16 4.10
N ALA A 80 9.72 16.44 2.84
CA ALA A 80 9.58 17.76 2.26
C ALA A 80 8.08 18.12 2.12
N GLU A 81 7.77 19.41 1.99
CA GLU A 81 6.38 19.89 1.94
C GLU A 81 5.64 19.34 0.71
N GLU A 82 6.35 19.18 -0.40
CA GLU A 82 5.82 18.58 -1.64
C GLU A 82 5.50 17.08 -1.54
N ASP A 83 6.12 16.37 -0.60
CA ASP A 83 5.96 14.93 -0.39
C ASP A 83 5.04 14.62 0.80
N PHE A 84 4.28 15.60 1.29
CA PHE A 84 3.47 15.50 2.49
C PHE A 84 2.14 16.24 2.37
N ASP A 85 1.07 15.59 2.81
CA ASP A 85 -0.27 16.17 2.84
C ASP A 85 -0.97 15.87 4.16
N VAL A 86 -2.01 16.64 4.47
CA VAL A 86 -2.76 16.50 5.72
C VAL A 86 -4.23 16.18 5.55
N VAL A 87 -4.77 15.45 6.51
CA VAL A 87 -6.22 15.22 6.70
C VAL A 87 -6.70 15.87 7.98
N SER A 88 -7.98 16.23 8.06
CA SER A 88 -8.52 17.03 9.17
C SER A 88 -8.74 16.25 10.47
N GLY A 89 -8.61 14.91 10.44
CA GLY A 89 -8.85 14.06 11.59
C GLY A 89 -8.33 12.64 11.42
N THR A 90 -8.19 11.93 12.54
CA THR A 90 -7.66 10.55 12.59
C THR A 90 -8.48 9.54 11.80
N TRP A 91 -9.76 9.83 11.54
CA TRP A 91 -10.66 8.95 10.81
C TRP A 91 -10.96 9.42 9.39
N ASP A 92 -10.36 10.53 8.99
CA ASP A 92 -10.59 11.13 7.69
C ASP A 92 -9.82 10.37 6.61
N LEU A 93 -10.42 10.30 5.44
CA LEU A 93 -9.85 9.64 4.29
C LEU A 93 -9.27 10.70 3.35
N TYR A 94 -8.08 10.44 2.82
CA TYR A 94 -7.44 11.35 1.88
C TYR A 94 -8.04 11.18 0.48
N ALA A 95 -8.63 12.25 -0.07
CA ALA A 95 -9.45 12.18 -1.28
C ALA A 95 -8.70 11.68 -2.54
N ARG A 96 -7.38 11.85 -2.59
CA ARG A 96 -6.55 11.38 -3.72
C ARG A 96 -6.00 9.96 -3.52
N ALA A 97 -6.40 9.27 -2.45
CA ALA A 97 -6.10 7.86 -2.24
C ALA A 97 -6.31 6.93 -3.45
N PRO A 98 -7.41 7.02 -4.22
CA PRO A 98 -7.61 6.15 -5.38
C PRO A 98 -6.63 6.42 -6.53
N GLN A 99 -5.92 7.56 -6.55
CA GLN A 99 -4.96 7.89 -7.61
C GLN A 99 -3.60 7.20 -7.42
N ALA A 100 -3.29 6.75 -6.20
CA ALA A 100 -2.04 6.07 -5.92
C ALA A 100 -2.05 4.65 -6.49
N ALA A 101 -0.88 4.16 -6.90
CA ALA A 101 -0.74 2.77 -7.34
C ALA A 101 -0.59 1.82 -6.14
N ALA A 102 -0.11 2.33 -5.01
CA ALA A 102 0.00 1.58 -3.77
C ALA A 102 -0.34 2.42 -2.53
N TRP A 103 -0.81 1.76 -1.49
CA TRP A 103 -0.90 2.31 -0.14
C TRP A 103 0.08 1.61 0.79
N MET A 104 0.68 2.36 1.69
CA MET A 104 1.53 1.85 2.76
C MET A 104 0.93 2.29 4.10
N LEU A 105 0.65 1.32 4.97
CA LEU A 105 0.07 1.52 6.30
C LEU A 105 1.10 1.03 7.31
N VAL A 106 1.69 1.93 8.08
CA VAL A 106 2.71 1.61 9.08
C VAL A 106 2.14 1.85 10.46
N TYR A 107 2.06 0.80 11.28
CA TYR A 107 1.43 0.83 12.60
C TYR A 107 0.08 1.56 12.59
N PRO A 108 -0.85 1.20 11.68
CA PRO A 108 -2.17 1.82 11.68
C PRO A 108 -2.83 1.63 13.06
N ARG A 109 -3.59 2.63 13.50
CA ARG A 109 -4.19 2.61 14.85
C ARG A 109 -5.47 1.80 14.93
N GLU A 110 -6.25 1.75 13.86
CA GLU A 110 -7.53 1.03 13.85
C GLU A 110 -7.81 0.31 12.52
N PRO A 111 -8.17 -0.98 12.55
CA PRO A 111 -8.62 -1.74 11.38
C PRO A 111 -9.78 -1.09 10.61
N LYS A 112 -10.72 -0.43 11.32
CA LYS A 112 -11.87 0.22 10.68
C LYS A 112 -11.48 1.33 9.71
N LEU A 113 -10.36 2.01 9.94
CA LEU A 113 -9.86 3.02 8.99
C LEU A 113 -9.42 2.36 7.68
N VAL A 114 -8.72 1.22 7.78
CA VAL A 114 -8.27 0.43 6.64
C VAL A 114 -9.47 -0.06 5.82
N SER A 115 -10.48 -0.64 6.47
CA SER A 115 -11.72 -1.06 5.78
C SER A 115 -12.38 0.10 5.04
N LYS A 116 -12.49 1.28 5.66
CA LYS A 116 -13.07 2.46 5.01
C LYS A 116 -12.29 2.92 3.78
N TYR A 117 -10.95 2.92 3.84
CA TYR A 117 -10.12 3.22 2.66
C TYR A 117 -10.41 2.24 1.52
N ILE A 118 -10.42 0.94 1.82
CA ILE A 118 -10.66 -0.11 0.82
C ILE A 118 -12.07 0.01 0.22
N GLU A 119 -13.10 0.11 1.06
CA GLU A 119 -14.50 0.19 0.64
C GLU A 119 -14.77 1.42 -0.24
N LEU A 120 -14.21 2.58 0.14
CA LEU A 120 -14.49 3.83 -0.56
C LEU A 120 -13.59 4.02 -1.80
N TYR A 121 -12.31 3.69 -1.69
CA TYR A 121 -11.29 4.06 -2.69
C TYR A 121 -10.59 2.86 -3.32
N GLY A 122 -10.55 1.70 -2.66
CA GLY A 122 -9.89 0.51 -3.18
C GLY A 122 -10.69 -0.17 -4.29
N ASP A 123 -12.00 -0.22 -4.14
CA ASP A 123 -12.93 -0.88 -5.07
C ASP A 123 -13.64 0.06 -6.05
N GLY A 124 -13.41 1.37 -5.94
CA GLY A 124 -14.00 2.38 -6.80
C GLY A 124 -13.54 2.28 -8.27
N PRO A 125 -14.35 2.75 -9.24
CA PRO A 125 -14.03 2.67 -10.67
C PRO A 125 -12.81 3.50 -11.08
N GLU A 126 -12.46 4.52 -10.28
CA GLU A 126 -11.32 5.40 -10.50
C GLU A 126 -10.05 4.91 -9.76
N SER A 127 -10.12 3.76 -9.08
CA SER A 127 -9.01 3.25 -8.30
C SER A 127 -7.88 2.73 -9.17
N SER A 128 -6.71 3.34 -9.02
CA SER A 128 -5.44 2.88 -9.57
C SER A 128 -4.70 1.94 -8.62
N VAL A 129 -5.22 1.72 -7.42
CA VAL A 129 -4.54 0.99 -6.34
C VAL A 129 -4.46 -0.49 -6.68
N GLN A 130 -3.24 -1.00 -6.79
CA GLN A 130 -2.96 -2.42 -7.07
C GLN A 130 -2.33 -3.16 -5.90
N MET A 131 -1.78 -2.41 -4.93
CA MET A 131 -1.05 -2.98 -3.81
C MET A 131 -1.31 -2.21 -2.52
N ILE A 132 -1.46 -2.94 -1.43
CA ILE A 132 -1.46 -2.37 -0.08
C ILE A 132 -0.35 -3.08 0.71
N LEU A 133 0.50 -2.31 1.37
CA LEU A 133 1.49 -2.80 2.32
C LEU A 133 0.98 -2.47 3.71
N TRP A 134 0.98 -3.47 4.59
CA TRP A 134 0.73 -3.29 6.02
C TRP A 134 1.97 -3.69 6.78
N LEU A 135 2.46 -2.78 7.63
CA LEU A 135 3.63 -2.98 8.47
C LEU A 135 3.22 -2.73 9.91
N GLY A 136 3.48 -3.67 10.81
CA GLY A 136 3.12 -3.52 12.21
C GLY A 136 3.46 -4.74 13.06
N PRO A 137 3.05 -4.73 14.35
CA PRO A 137 3.26 -5.85 15.24
C PRO A 137 2.51 -7.09 14.76
N ARG A 138 3.18 -8.24 14.73
CA ARG A 138 2.60 -9.53 14.35
C ARG A 138 1.37 -9.89 15.20
N ALA A 139 1.34 -9.46 16.45
CA ALA A 139 0.21 -9.66 17.36
C ALA A 139 -1.08 -8.97 16.87
N ASP A 140 -0.95 -7.83 16.19
CA ASP A 140 -2.10 -7.03 15.74
C ASP A 140 -2.67 -7.55 14.41
N TRP A 141 -1.90 -8.36 13.67
CA TRP A 141 -2.27 -8.81 12.33
C TRP A 141 -3.64 -9.51 12.29
N ALA A 142 -4.00 -10.26 13.33
CA ALA A 142 -5.28 -10.96 13.39
C ALA A 142 -6.49 -10.02 13.33
N ASP A 143 -6.33 -8.77 13.79
CA ASP A 143 -7.39 -7.75 13.74
C ASP A 143 -7.48 -7.05 12.37
N TYR A 144 -6.38 -7.02 11.61
CA TYR A 144 -6.29 -6.36 10.30
C TYR A 144 -6.52 -7.29 9.11
N GLU A 145 -6.13 -8.56 9.22
CA GLU A 145 -6.27 -9.56 8.17
C GLU A 145 -7.69 -9.64 7.56
N PRO A 146 -8.78 -9.58 8.36
CA PRO A 146 -10.13 -9.63 7.84
C PRO A 146 -10.51 -8.44 6.95
N CYS A 147 -9.87 -7.26 7.13
CA CYS A 147 -10.08 -6.10 6.27
C CYS A 147 -9.71 -6.39 4.83
N PHE A 148 -8.65 -7.19 4.61
CA PHE A 148 -8.12 -7.49 3.29
C PHE A 148 -8.76 -8.76 2.69
N ARG A 149 -8.91 -9.82 3.49
CA ARG A 149 -9.50 -11.09 3.08
C ARG A 149 -10.89 -10.93 2.45
N ASN A 150 -11.68 -10.00 2.96
CA ASN A 150 -13.05 -9.75 2.51
C ASN A 150 -13.15 -8.67 1.41
N SER A 151 -12.03 -8.34 0.76
CA SER A 151 -11.95 -7.28 -0.26
C SER A 151 -11.30 -7.77 -1.56
N SER A 152 -11.19 -6.87 -2.55
CA SER A 152 -10.43 -7.14 -3.77
C SER A 152 -8.92 -7.33 -3.52
N PHE A 153 -8.40 -6.96 -2.34
CA PHE A 153 -7.01 -7.11 -1.92
C PHE A 153 -6.77 -8.39 -1.10
N SER A 154 -7.50 -9.46 -1.40
CA SER A 154 -7.42 -10.73 -0.67
C SER A 154 -6.24 -11.63 -1.04
N ASP A 155 -5.41 -11.25 -2.03
CA ASP A 155 -4.15 -11.94 -2.33
C ASP A 155 -3.05 -11.45 -1.37
N VAL A 156 -2.96 -12.09 -0.21
CA VAL A 156 -2.03 -11.74 0.87
C VAL A 156 -0.74 -12.56 0.79
N CYS A 157 0.40 -11.87 0.79
CA CYS A 157 1.73 -12.46 0.90
C CYS A 157 2.47 -11.87 2.12
N ILE A 158 3.03 -12.73 2.96
CA ILE A 158 3.85 -12.33 4.12
C ILE A 158 5.29 -12.75 3.84
N PRO A 159 6.14 -11.86 3.31
CA PRO A 159 7.53 -12.20 3.05
C PRO A 159 8.31 -12.36 4.36
N GLU A 160 9.27 -13.29 4.35
CA GLU A 160 10.17 -13.54 5.47
C GLU A 160 11.54 -12.88 5.23
N ASN A 161 12.31 -12.68 6.30
CA ASN A 161 13.69 -12.17 6.23
C ASN A 161 13.83 -10.79 5.54
N VAL A 162 12.84 -9.92 5.72
CA VAL A 162 12.79 -8.58 5.11
C VAL A 162 13.42 -7.47 5.98
N GLY A 163 14.28 -7.84 6.94
CA GLY A 163 15.00 -6.87 7.78
C GLY A 163 14.16 -6.16 8.84
N MET A 164 13.10 -6.82 9.34
CA MET A 164 12.24 -6.30 10.42
C MET A 164 12.53 -7.03 11.74
N MET A 165 12.09 -6.47 12.87
CA MET A 165 12.15 -7.18 14.15
C MET A 165 11.24 -8.43 14.13
N GLU A 166 11.55 -9.44 14.94
CA GLU A 166 10.77 -10.70 14.98
C GLU A 166 9.29 -10.50 15.33
N PHE A 167 9.02 -9.52 16.20
CA PHE A 167 7.67 -9.16 16.61
C PHE A 167 6.95 -8.28 15.58
N GLU A 168 7.64 -7.77 14.56
CA GLU A 168 7.08 -6.99 13.45
C GLU A 168 6.87 -7.90 12.23
N MET A 169 6.03 -7.44 11.30
CA MET A 169 5.85 -8.11 10.02
C MET A 169 5.40 -7.15 8.93
N LEU A 170 5.67 -7.55 7.70
CA LEU A 170 5.13 -6.95 6.48
C LEU A 170 4.10 -7.93 5.90
N ALA A 171 2.90 -7.43 5.63
CA ALA A 171 1.93 -8.10 4.77
C ALA A 171 1.77 -7.28 3.49
N VAL A 172 1.82 -7.97 2.35
CA VAL A 172 1.66 -7.38 1.01
C VAL A 172 0.37 -7.93 0.42
N MET A 173 -0.60 -7.06 0.23
CA MET A 173 -1.90 -7.40 -0.30
C MET A 173 -1.98 -6.89 -1.74
N ARG A 174 -2.22 -7.80 -2.68
CA ARG A 174 -2.38 -7.45 -4.10
C ARG A 174 -3.84 -7.52 -4.50
N ARG A 175 -4.22 -6.60 -5.39
CA ARG A 175 -5.54 -6.64 -6.01
C ARG A 175 -5.66 -7.90 -6.85
N ARG A 176 -6.72 -8.69 -6.64
CA ARG A 176 -7.04 -9.81 -7.52
C ARG A 176 -7.38 -9.26 -8.90
N GLN A 177 -6.55 -9.58 -9.88
CA GLN A 177 -6.90 -9.29 -11.27
C GLN A 177 -8.14 -10.12 -11.61
N GLY A 178 -9.24 -9.44 -11.94
CA GLY A 178 -10.48 -10.10 -12.33
C GLY A 178 -10.27 -10.91 -13.61
N ARG A 179 -9.98 -12.20 -13.47
CA ARG A 179 -10.11 -13.17 -14.58
C ARG A 179 -11.57 -13.41 -14.98
N GLU A 180 -12.54 -12.91 -14.21
CA GLU A 180 -13.97 -13.24 -14.42
C GLU A 180 -14.69 -12.38 -15.46
N ILE A 181 -14.27 -11.13 -15.74
CA ILE A 181 -14.97 -10.30 -16.75
C ILE A 181 -14.63 -10.75 -18.17
N VAL A 182 -13.40 -11.24 -18.41
CA VAL A 182 -13.00 -11.70 -19.74
C VAL A 182 -13.65 -13.03 -20.09
N GLU A 183 -13.77 -13.96 -19.13
CA GLU A 183 -14.45 -15.24 -19.33
C GLU A 183 -15.97 -15.07 -19.45
N PHE A 184 -16.61 -14.22 -18.63
CA PHE A 184 -18.05 -13.97 -18.76
C PHE A 184 -18.39 -13.27 -20.09
N LEU A 185 -17.57 -12.32 -20.54
CA LEU A 185 -17.75 -11.66 -21.84
C LEU A 185 -17.38 -12.58 -23.03
N ALA A 186 -16.41 -13.47 -22.89
CA ALA A 186 -16.07 -14.47 -23.90
C ALA A 186 -17.18 -15.53 -24.03
N ALA A 187 -17.70 -16.04 -22.91
CA ALA A 187 -18.84 -16.95 -22.88
C ALA A 187 -20.10 -16.30 -23.46
N SER A 188 -20.37 -15.05 -23.12
CA SER A 188 -21.52 -14.28 -23.64
C SER A 188 -21.44 -13.96 -25.13
N ARG A 189 -20.23 -13.89 -25.71
CA ARG A 189 -20.02 -13.74 -27.16
C ARG A 189 -20.11 -15.08 -27.89
N TRP A 190 -19.72 -16.19 -27.24
CA TRP A 190 -19.81 -17.53 -27.82
C TRP A 190 -21.25 -18.01 -27.91
N VAL A 191 -22.06 -17.82 -26.85
CA VAL A 191 -23.50 -18.14 -26.85
C VAL A 191 -24.23 -17.35 -27.95
N ARG A 192 -23.99 -16.04 -28.07
CA ARG A 192 -24.60 -15.21 -29.13
C ARG A 192 -24.19 -15.63 -30.55
N ARG A 193 -23.00 -16.19 -30.75
CA ARG A 193 -22.56 -16.71 -32.06
C ARG A 193 -23.19 -18.05 -32.42
N GLN A 194 -23.54 -18.88 -31.45
CA GLN A 194 -24.23 -20.15 -31.70
C GLN A 194 -25.68 -19.92 -32.11
N ASP A 195 -26.38 -18.97 -31.50
CA ASP A 195 -27.77 -18.64 -31.87
C ASP A 195 -27.86 -18.03 -33.28
N LEU A 196 -26.91 -17.18 -33.67
CA LEU A 196 -26.87 -16.60 -35.02
C LEU A 196 -26.60 -17.65 -36.11
N ARG A 197 -25.84 -18.71 -35.82
CA ARG A 197 -25.62 -19.82 -36.77
C ARG A 197 -26.85 -20.70 -36.93
N LYS A 198 -27.58 -21.00 -35.84
CA LYS A 198 -28.83 -21.76 -35.90
C LYS A 198 -29.94 -21.03 -36.67
N MET A 199 -29.95 -19.70 -36.69
CA MET A 199 -30.93 -18.94 -37.49
C MET A 199 -30.61 -18.88 -38.99
N GLN A 200 -29.39 -19.22 -39.41
CA GLN A 200 -29.00 -19.23 -40.83
C GLN A 200 -29.18 -20.59 -41.51
N GLU A 201 -29.39 -21.68 -40.74
CA GLU A 201 -29.61 -23.04 -41.27
C GLU A 201 -31.09 -23.39 -41.50
N VAL A 202 -32.03 -22.45 -41.27
CA VAL A 202 -33.49 -22.65 -41.45
C VAL A 202 -34.01 -21.91 -42.70
N ARG A 203 -33.26 -21.93 -43.81
CA ARG A 203 -33.74 -21.47 -45.12
C ARG A 203 -33.49 -22.49 -46.21
#